data_AF-A0A446B552-F1
#
_entry.id   AF-A0A446B552-F1
#
_cell.length_a   1.000
_cell.length_b   1.000
_cell.length_c   1.000
_cell.angle_alpha   90.00
_cell.angle_beta   90.00
_cell.angle_gamma   90.00
#
_symmetry.space_group_name_H-M   'P 1'
#
loop_
_entity.id
_entity.type
_entity.pdbx_description
1 polymer ?
#
loop_
_entity_poly.entity_id
_entity_poly.type
_entity_poly.pdbx_seq_one_letter_code
_entity_poly.pdbx_strand_id
1 'polypeptide(L)'
;MDDFSKSIATTTSSALSGEAQATAAKIQKAVTAGVVGDGALQARLSSLSARLQVFRLHADQLSRCITDAPVVHPDLGDVIKSSLAESAHALRTVTGRLEPGSDSLDGHAVSAFEALLAAYTRLFVLGTQLLTMWVLPL
;
A
#
# COMPACT_ATOMS: atom_id res chain seq x y z
N MET A 1 12.34 -21.80 -6.05
CA MET A 1 11.55 -21.11 -5.01
C MET A 1 12.50 -20.13 -4.35
N ASP A 2 12.23 -18.83 -4.48
CA ASP A 2 13.00 -17.81 -3.77
C ASP A 2 12.46 -17.74 -2.33
N ASP A 3 13.25 -18.19 -1.35
CA ASP A 3 12.86 -18.19 0.05
C ASP A 3 12.47 -16.80 0.55
N PHE A 4 11.58 -16.75 1.54
CA PHE A 4 11.19 -15.51 2.19
C PHE A 4 12.38 -14.86 2.91
N SER A 5 12.70 -13.62 2.53
CA SER A 5 13.72 -12.82 3.20
C SER A 5 13.07 -11.70 4.01
N LYS A 6 13.21 -11.76 5.33
CA LYS A 6 12.76 -10.71 6.26
C LYS A 6 13.31 -9.34 5.84
N SER A 7 14.59 -9.25 5.49
CA SER A 7 15.21 -7.99 5.08
C SER A 7 14.56 -7.42 3.82
N ILE A 8 14.31 -8.26 2.81
CA ILE A 8 13.63 -7.82 1.57
C ILE A 8 12.22 -7.36 1.91
N ALA A 9 11.46 -8.15 2.67
CA ALA A 9 10.09 -7.81 3.03
C ALA A 9 9.99 -6.51 3.85
N THR A 10 10.87 -6.30 4.83
CA THR A 10 10.99 -5.04 5.59
C THR A 10 11.32 -3.88 4.65
N THR A 11 12.33 -4.00 3.80
CA THR A 11 12.72 -2.93 2.86
C THR A 11 11.59 -2.60 1.89
N THR A 12 10.92 -3.61 1.33
CA THR A 12 9.78 -3.41 0.42
C THR A 12 8.60 -2.76 1.13
N SER A 13 8.27 -3.18 2.35
CA SER A 13 7.18 -2.59 3.13
C SER A 13 7.45 -1.11 3.47
N SER A 14 8.69 -0.79 3.84
CA SER A 14 9.11 0.61 4.06
C SER A 14 9.10 1.43 2.76
N ALA A 15 9.51 0.85 1.63
CA ALA A 15 9.43 1.50 0.33
C ALA A 15 7.97 1.80 -0.08
N LEU A 16 7.05 0.85 0.13
CA LEU A 16 5.62 1.04 -0.10
C LEU A 16 5.04 2.18 0.74
N SER A 17 5.46 2.30 2.00
CA SER A 17 5.07 3.41 2.86
C SER A 17 5.49 4.77 2.28
N GLY A 18 6.75 4.88 1.85
CA GLY A 18 7.28 6.07 1.19
C GLY A 18 6.57 6.40 -0.13
N GLU A 19 6.34 5.40 -0.98
CA GLU A 19 5.61 5.55 -2.24
C GLU A 19 4.15 5.97 -2.00
N ALA A 20 3.48 5.41 -0.99
CA ALA A 20 2.09 5.76 -0.66
C ALA A 20 1.98 7.21 -0.18
N GLN A 21 2.95 7.66 0.63
CA GLN A 21 3.04 9.06 1.05
C GLN A 21 3.25 10.00 -0.15
N ALA A 22 4.19 9.67 -1.04
CA ALA A 22 4.47 10.48 -2.22
C ALA A 22 3.25 10.55 -3.15
N THR A 23 2.55 9.42 -3.33
CA THR A 23 1.32 9.34 -4.14
C THR A 23 0.19 10.19 -3.54
N ALA A 24 -0.03 10.10 -2.23
CA ALA A 24 -1.03 10.91 -1.54
C ALA A 24 -0.75 12.41 -1.67
N ALA A 25 0.53 12.81 -1.56
CA ALA A 25 0.95 14.20 -1.75
C ALA A 25 0.71 14.70 -3.18
N LYS A 26 1.00 13.86 -4.19
CA LYS A 26 0.70 14.17 -5.61
C LYS A 26 -0.80 14.37 -5.83
N ILE A 27 -1.63 13.47 -5.30
CA ILE A 27 -3.09 13.58 -5.40
C ILE A 27 -3.58 14.87 -4.73
N GLN A 28 -3.11 15.18 -3.53
CA GLN A 28 -3.53 16.37 -2.80
C GLN A 28 -3.12 17.66 -3.54
N LYS A 29 -1.94 17.67 -4.17
CA LYS A 29 -1.49 18.78 -5.03
C LYS A 29 -2.39 18.94 -6.25
N ALA A 30 -2.75 17.84 -6.94
CA ALA A 30 -3.64 17.86 -8.10
C ALA A 30 -5.05 18.36 -7.76
N VAL A 31 -5.59 17.91 -6.62
CA VAL A 31 -6.88 18.35 -6.07
C VAL A 31 -6.86 19.85 -5.72
N THR A 32 -5.81 20.32 -5.03
CA THR A 32 -5.68 21.72 -4.60
C THR A 32 -5.49 22.67 -5.78
N ALA A 33 -4.77 22.24 -6.81
CA ALA A 33 -4.52 23.05 -8.01
C ALA A 33 -5.76 23.21 -8.92
N GLY A 34 -6.89 22.57 -8.61
CA GLY A 34 -8.11 22.68 -9.41
C GLY A 34 -7.99 22.07 -10.81
N VAL A 35 -6.99 21.22 -11.03
CA VAL A 35 -6.76 20.53 -12.32
C VAL A 35 -7.88 19.52 -12.60
N VAL A 36 -8.60 19.11 -11.56
CA VAL A 36 -9.71 18.18 -11.62
C VAL A 36 -11.01 18.99 -11.73
N GLY A 37 -11.48 19.22 -12.96
CA GLY A 37 -12.70 20.00 -13.24
C GLY A 37 -14.03 19.34 -12.83
N ASP A 38 -13.98 18.07 -12.39
CA ASP A 38 -15.13 17.30 -11.93
C ASP A 38 -15.10 17.14 -10.40
N GLY A 39 -16.08 17.74 -9.71
CA GLY A 39 -16.21 17.66 -8.25
C GLY A 39 -16.38 16.23 -7.71
N ALA A 40 -16.96 15.30 -8.50
CA ALA A 40 -17.08 13.90 -8.11
C ALA A 40 -15.72 13.19 -8.13
N LEU A 41 -14.90 13.47 -9.14
CA LEU A 41 -13.53 12.96 -9.24
C LEU A 41 -12.64 13.56 -8.14
N GLN A 42 -12.81 14.84 -7.82
CA GLN A 42 -12.09 15.52 -6.74
C GLN A 42 -12.37 14.89 -5.36
N ALA A 43 -13.65 14.60 -5.06
CA ALA A 43 -14.04 13.93 -3.82
C ALA A 43 -13.45 12.50 -3.73
N ARG A 44 -13.45 11.75 -4.84
CA ARG A 44 -12.84 10.40 -4.90
C ARG A 44 -11.33 10.45 -4.70
N LEU A 45 -10.64 11.39 -5.34
CA LEU A 45 -9.21 11.59 -5.15
C LEU A 45 -8.86 11.96 -3.70
N SER A 46 -9.69 12.78 -3.06
CA SER A 46 -9.53 13.12 -1.64
C SER A 46 -9.72 11.89 -0.75
N SER A 47 -10.72 11.05 -1.02
CA SER A 47 -10.91 9.77 -0.32
C SER A 47 -9.73 8.83 -0.53
N LEU A 48 -9.23 8.73 -1.76
CA LEU A 48 -8.09 7.91 -2.11
C LEU A 48 -6.82 8.34 -1.36
N SER A 49 -6.57 9.65 -1.26
CA SER A 49 -5.45 10.19 -0.48
C SER A 49 -5.54 9.76 1.00
N ALA A 50 -6.72 9.84 1.61
CA ALA A 50 -6.92 9.38 2.98
C ALA A 50 -6.67 7.86 3.13
N ARG A 51 -7.14 7.05 2.18
CA ARG A 51 -6.89 5.59 2.18
C ARG A 51 -5.41 5.25 2.02
N LEU A 52 -4.67 6.00 1.20
CA LEU A 52 -3.21 5.86 1.06
C LEU A 52 -2.48 6.13 2.38
N GLN A 53 -2.94 7.09 3.17
CA GLN A 53 -2.39 7.33 4.51
C GLN A 53 -2.64 6.15 5.46
N VAL A 54 -3.83 5.54 5.40
CA VAL A 54 -4.13 4.34 6.19
C VAL A 54 -3.27 3.15 5.75
N PHE A 55 -3.18 2.90 4.45
CA PHE A 55 -2.32 1.85 3.89
C PHE A 55 -0.86 2.03 4.31
N ARG A 56 -0.34 3.27 4.26
CA ARG A 56 1.01 3.62 4.72
C ARG A 56 1.24 3.18 6.16
N LEU A 57 0.33 3.52 7.08
CA LEU A 57 0.45 3.16 8.49
C LEU A 57 0.53 1.65 8.68
N HIS A 58 -0.27 0.89 7.93
CA HIS A 58 -0.24 -0.58 8.01
C HIS A 58 1.00 -1.18 7.35
N ALA A 59 1.53 -0.58 6.28
CA ALA A 59 2.81 -0.99 5.70
C ALA A 59 3.99 -0.72 6.66
N ASP A 60 4.00 0.41 7.37
CA ASP A 60 4.99 0.70 8.41
C ASP A 60 4.89 -0.29 9.58
N GLN A 61 3.66 -0.58 10.02
CA GLN A 61 3.42 -1.52 11.10
C GLN A 61 3.86 -2.94 10.73
N LEU A 62 3.52 -3.39 9.53
CA LEU A 62 3.97 -4.67 9.00
C LEU A 62 5.50 -4.74 8.93
N SER A 63 6.16 -3.67 8.46
CA SER A 63 7.63 -3.58 8.38
C SER A 63 8.28 -3.78 9.76
N ARG A 64 7.74 -3.12 10.79
CA ARG A 64 8.21 -3.28 12.18
C ARG A 64 7.98 -4.72 12.68
N CYS A 65 6.77 -5.24 12.51
CA CYS A 65 6.45 -6.60 12.96
C CYS A 65 7.27 -7.67 12.27
N ILE A 66 7.54 -7.55 10.96
CA ILE A 66 8.44 -8.47 10.25
C ILE A 66 9.85 -8.35 10.83
N THR A 67 10.35 -7.14 11.05
CA THR A 67 11.69 -6.91 11.60
C THR A 67 11.84 -7.59 12.96
N ASP A 68 10.89 -7.35 13.86
CA ASP A 68 10.92 -7.81 15.25
C ASP A 68 10.53 -9.29 15.43
N ALA A 69 9.84 -9.90 14.45
CA ALA A 69 9.42 -11.29 14.55
C ALA A 69 10.63 -12.25 14.60
N PRO A 70 10.77 -13.12 15.62
CA PRO A 70 11.91 -14.04 15.72
C PRO A 70 11.92 -15.06 14.58
N VAL A 71 10.74 -15.55 14.19
CA VAL A 71 10.52 -16.48 13.07
C VAL A 71 9.27 -16.02 12.31
N VAL A 72 9.31 -16.14 10.99
CA VAL A 72 8.14 -15.97 10.12
C VAL A 72 7.84 -17.33 9.49
N HIS A 73 6.61 -17.82 9.69
CA HIS A 73 6.19 -19.09 9.09
C HIS A 73 6.31 -19.03 7.55
N PRO A 74 6.82 -20.07 6.86
CA PRO A 74 7.02 -20.05 5.40
C PRO A 74 5.78 -19.62 4.62
N ASP A 75 4.62 -20.23 4.89
CA ASP A 75 3.36 -19.89 4.20
C ASP A 75 2.95 -18.42 4.41
N LEU A 76 3.18 -17.89 5.62
CA LEU A 76 2.93 -16.48 5.91
C LEU A 76 3.93 -15.59 5.17
N GLY A 77 5.20 -16.01 5.10
CA GLY A 77 6.24 -15.34 4.34
C GLY A 77 5.88 -15.25 2.85
N ASP A 78 5.40 -16.33 2.25
CA ASP A 78 4.98 -16.36 0.85
C ASP A 78 3.80 -15.43 0.58
N VAL A 79 2.78 -15.44 1.46
CA VAL A 79 1.63 -14.54 1.36
C VAL A 79 2.06 -13.08 1.50
N ILE A 80 2.91 -12.75 2.48
CA ILE A 80 3.45 -11.40 2.67
C ILE A 80 4.23 -10.96 1.43
N LYS A 81 5.11 -11.82 0.91
CA LYS A 81 5.94 -11.52 -0.26
C LYS A 81 5.11 -11.22 -1.51
N SER A 82 4.13 -12.08 -1.84
CA SER A 82 3.23 -11.85 -2.98
C SER A 82 2.44 -10.55 -2.79
N SER A 83 1.89 -10.34 -1.59
CA SER A 83 1.10 -9.13 -1.30
C SER A 83 1.90 -7.84 -1.39
N LEU A 84 3.16 -7.85 -0.94
CA LEU A 84 4.07 -6.70 -1.07
C LEU A 84 4.40 -6.41 -2.54
N ALA A 85 4.67 -7.44 -3.34
CA ALA A 85 4.95 -7.30 -4.77
C ALA A 85 3.74 -6.74 -5.55
N GLU A 86 2.55 -7.27 -5.28
CA GLU A 86 1.31 -6.83 -5.92
C GLU A 86 0.93 -5.41 -5.49
N SER A 87 1.12 -5.07 -4.22
CA SER A 87 0.94 -3.70 -3.72
C SER A 87 1.87 -2.72 -4.42
N ALA A 88 3.14 -3.08 -4.61
CA ALA A 88 4.12 -2.24 -5.30
C ALA A 88 3.74 -2.03 -6.77
N HIS A 89 3.27 -3.09 -7.44
CA HIS A 89 2.80 -2.99 -8.81
C HIS A 89 1.56 -2.10 -8.94
N ALA A 90 0.57 -2.25 -8.05
CA ALA A 90 -0.63 -1.43 -8.06
C ALA A 90 -0.32 0.05 -7.80
N LEU A 91 0.55 0.35 -6.84
CA LEU A 91 0.92 1.71 -6.46
C LEU A 91 1.72 2.43 -7.57
N ARG A 92 2.64 1.72 -8.24
CA ARG A 92 3.35 2.25 -9.42
C ARG A 92 2.40 2.55 -10.56
N THR A 93 1.45 1.65 -10.83
CA THR A 93 0.44 1.84 -11.89
C THR A 93 -0.36 3.11 -11.67
N VAL A 94 -0.84 3.36 -10.45
CA VAL A 94 -1.60 4.57 -10.14
C VAL A 94 -0.73 5.82 -10.13
N THR A 95 0.49 5.73 -9.60
CA THR A 95 1.43 6.86 -9.63
C THR A 95 1.76 7.27 -11.06
N GLY A 96 2.00 6.31 -11.95
CA GLY A 96 2.22 6.57 -13.37
C GLY A 96 1.04 7.25 -14.04
N ARG A 97 -0.19 6.88 -13.66
CA ARG A 97 -1.40 7.51 -14.19
C ARG A 97 -1.70 8.91 -13.63
N LEU A 98 -1.01 9.31 -12.57
CA LEU A 98 -1.05 10.68 -12.03
C LEU A 98 -0.02 11.62 -12.69
N GLU A 99 0.88 11.10 -13.53
CA GLU A 99 1.89 11.91 -14.21
C GLU A 99 1.28 12.76 -15.34
N PRO A 100 1.75 14.01 -15.52
CA PRO A 100 1.27 14.87 -16.60
C PRO A 100 1.59 14.27 -17.97
N GLY A 101 0.57 14.10 -18.82
CA GLY A 101 0.70 13.49 -20.16
C GLY A 101 0.36 11.99 -20.22
N SER A 102 0.00 11.37 -19.09
CA SER A 102 -0.59 10.03 -19.03
C SER A 102 -2.06 10.03 -19.48
N ASP A 103 -2.56 8.86 -19.94
CA ASP A 103 -4.00 8.59 -19.99
C ASP A 103 -4.65 8.99 -18.67
N SER A 104 -5.73 9.77 -18.74
CA SER A 104 -6.32 10.42 -17.58
C SER A 104 -6.76 9.39 -16.53
N LEU A 105 -6.54 9.72 -15.26
CA LEU A 105 -7.09 8.98 -14.13
C LEU A 105 -8.63 9.05 -14.16
N ASP A 106 -9.28 8.05 -14.76
CA ASP A 106 -10.74 7.98 -14.78
C ASP A 106 -11.30 7.45 -13.46
N GLY A 107 -12.60 7.67 -13.24
CA GLY A 107 -13.27 7.24 -12.00
C GLY A 107 -13.26 5.71 -11.79
N HIS A 108 -13.13 4.91 -12.85
CA HIS A 108 -13.10 3.45 -12.76
C HIS A 108 -11.73 2.95 -12.27
N ALA A 109 -10.64 3.51 -12.78
CA ALA A 109 -9.29 3.26 -12.34
C ALA A 109 -9.09 3.62 -10.87
N VAL A 110 -9.65 4.75 -10.43
CA VAL A 110 -9.66 5.15 -9.02
C VAL A 110 -10.37 4.10 -8.16
N SER A 111 -11.58 3.67 -8.55
CA SER A 111 -12.34 2.68 -7.79
C SER A 111 -11.66 1.31 -7.73
N ALA A 112 -11.05 0.85 -8.82
CA ALA A 112 -10.29 -0.39 -8.85
C ALA A 112 -9.08 -0.32 -7.90
N PHE A 113 -8.39 0.81 -7.86
CA PHE A 113 -7.28 1.01 -6.95
C PHE A 113 -7.72 1.10 -5.49
N GLU A 114 -8.83 1.78 -5.19
CA GLU A 114 -9.38 1.81 -3.82
C GLU A 114 -9.73 0.40 -3.30
N ALA A 115 -10.26 -0.47 -4.16
CA ALA A 115 -10.56 -1.85 -3.82
C ALA A 115 -9.28 -2.67 -3.54
N LEU A 116 -8.26 -2.52 -4.38
CA LEU A 116 -6.95 -3.15 -4.19
C LEU A 116 -6.29 -2.67 -2.90
N LEU A 117 -6.28 -1.36 -2.65
CA LEU A 117 -5.68 -0.77 -1.46
C LEU A 117 -6.36 -1.29 -0.18
N ALA A 118 -7.68 -1.41 -0.19
CA ALA A 118 -8.44 -1.97 0.92
C ALA A 118 -8.13 -3.45 1.16
N ALA A 119 -7.98 -4.25 0.10
CA ALA A 119 -7.63 -5.66 0.19
C ALA A 119 -6.24 -5.86 0.81
N TYR A 120 -5.22 -5.16 0.32
CA TYR A 120 -3.85 -5.28 0.86
C TYR A 120 -3.72 -4.68 2.25
N THR A 121 -4.46 -3.61 2.57
CA THR A 121 -4.51 -3.07 3.94
C THR A 121 -5.02 -4.14 4.92
N ARG A 122 -6.10 -4.85 4.59
CA ARG A 122 -6.61 -5.95 5.42
C ARG A 122 -5.60 -7.08 5.57
N LEU A 123 -4.92 -7.42 4.48
CA LEU A 123 -3.89 -8.46 4.51
C LEU A 123 -2.72 -8.06 5.39
N PHE A 124 -2.26 -6.81 5.35
CA PHE A 124 -1.20 -6.31 6.22
C PHE A 124 -1.62 -6.29 7.70
N VAL A 125 -2.88 -5.95 7.99
CA VAL A 125 -3.43 -6.07 9.34
C VAL A 125 -3.42 -7.53 9.82
N LEU A 126 -3.89 -8.47 9.00
CA LEU A 126 -3.89 -9.89 9.34
C LEU A 126 -2.46 -10.43 9.52
N GLY A 127 -1.54 -10.09 8.61
CA GLY A 127 -0.14 -10.47 8.70
C GLY A 127 0.51 -9.93 9.97
N THR A 128 0.24 -8.67 10.32
CA THR A 128 0.67 -8.06 11.59
C THR A 128 0.13 -8.84 12.79
N GLN A 129 -1.17 -9.13 12.83
CA GLN A 129 -1.79 -9.87 13.93
C GLN A 129 -1.16 -11.26 14.12
N LEU A 130 -0.98 -12.00 13.01
CA LEU A 130 -0.34 -13.31 13.04
C LEU A 130 1.11 -13.24 13.54
N LEU A 131 1.89 -12.27 13.08
CA LEU A 131 3.27 -12.07 13.54
C LEU A 131 3.33 -11.72 15.03
N THR A 132 2.37 -10.94 15.54
CA THR A 132 2.32 -10.58 16.98
C THR A 132 1.82 -11.72 17.88
N MET A 133 0.94 -12.60 17.40
CA MET A 133 0.46 -13.75 18.18
C MET A 133 1.57 -14.80 18.42
N TRP A 134 2.48 -14.96 17.46
CA TRP A 134 3.58 -15.94 17.55
C TRP A 134 4.75 -15.45 18.43
N VAL A 135 4.67 -14.24 18.98
CA VAL A 135 5.67 -13.65 19.89
C VAL A 135 5.33 -13.87 21.37
N LEU A 136 4.12 -14.38 21.70
CA LEU A 136 3.76 -14.74 23.07
C LEU A 136 4.29 -16.16 23.41
N PRO A 137 5.16 -16.31 24.43
CA PRO A 137 5.54 -17.63 24.92
C PRO A 137 4.33 -18.25 25.63
N LEU A 138 3.93 -19.45 25.17
CA LEU A 138 3.20 -20.42 25.98
C LEU A 138 4.17 -21.15 26.89
#